data_AF-A0A6C0J942-F1
#
_entry.id   AF-A0A6C0J942-F1
#
_cell.length_a   1.000
_cell.length_b   1.000
_cell.length_c   1.000
_cell.angle_alpha   90.00
_cell.angle_beta   90.00
_cell.angle_gamma   90.00
#
_symmetry.space_group_name_H-M   'P 1'
#
loop_
_entity.id
_entity.type
_entity.pdbx_description
1 polymer ?
#
loop_
_entity_poly.entity_id
_entity_poly.type
_entity_poly.pdbx_seq_one_letter_code
_entity_poly.pdbx_strand_id
1 'polypeptide(L)'
;MSKDKLRRCLDGCGGQVSLQGLTVYHDWSWGESHDKLGAELQKNEWIKENIKSPDHYDSVNTMLIDWQLYEGGWFINSYNNTHLFNYLCQIGSNYEPEVLAHLK
;
A
#
# COMPACT_ATOMS: atom_id res chain seq x y z
N MET A 1 -1.45 -20.16 8.17
CA MET A 1 -0.06 -19.95 8.63
C MET A 1 -0.09 -18.68 9.46
N SER A 2 0.46 -18.70 10.67
CA SER A 2 0.51 -17.52 11.54
C SER A 2 1.44 -16.48 10.90
N LYS A 3 0.85 -15.39 10.39
CA LYS A 3 1.54 -14.32 9.68
C LYS A 3 1.91 -13.24 10.71
N ASP A 4 2.88 -13.53 11.57
CA ASP A 4 3.18 -12.68 12.74
C ASP A 4 4.29 -11.65 12.47
N LYS A 5 4.87 -11.66 11.26
CA LYS A 5 6.00 -10.82 10.89
C LYS A 5 5.75 -10.03 9.61
N LEU A 6 6.30 -8.83 9.60
CA LEU A 6 6.23 -7.89 8.50
C LEU A 6 7.57 -7.80 7.79
N ARG A 7 7.49 -7.61 6.48
CA ARG A 7 8.61 -7.20 5.66
C ARG A 7 8.25 -5.94 4.90
N ARG A 8 9.23 -5.03 4.79
CA ARG A 8 9.15 -3.86 3.90
C ARG A 8 9.16 -4.32 2.44
N CYS A 9 8.26 -3.81 1.64
CA CYS A 9 8.26 -4.02 0.20
C CYS A 9 9.49 -3.34 -0.42
N LEU A 10 10.08 -4.01 -1.40
CA LEU A 10 11.26 -3.54 -2.11
C LEU A 10 10.97 -3.47 -3.61
N ASP A 11 11.62 -2.55 -4.30
CA ASP A 11 11.61 -2.49 -5.76
C ASP A 11 12.54 -3.56 -6.38
N GLY A 12 12.57 -3.63 -7.71
CA GLY A 12 13.38 -4.59 -8.46
C GLY A 12 14.90 -4.46 -8.25
N CYS A 13 15.35 -3.37 -7.64
CA CYS A 13 16.74 -3.07 -7.31
C CYS A 13 17.04 -3.17 -5.81
N GLY A 14 16.05 -3.53 -4.97
CA GLY A 14 16.19 -3.58 -3.52
C GLY A 14 16.00 -2.24 -2.81
N GLY A 15 15.53 -1.21 -3.52
CA GLY A 15 15.11 0.08 -2.96
C GLY A 15 13.81 -0.04 -2.15
N GLN A 16 13.62 0.83 -1.17
CA GLN A 16 12.42 0.79 -0.32
C GLN A 16 11.21 1.36 -1.05
N VAL A 17 10.11 0.60 -1.05
CA VAL A 17 8.84 1.04 -1.62
C VAL A 17 8.08 1.91 -0.63
N SER A 18 7.59 3.05 -1.12
CA SER A 18 6.67 3.91 -0.39
C SER A 18 5.52 4.36 -1.28
N LEU A 19 4.38 4.65 -0.67
CA LEU A 19 3.22 5.24 -1.32
C LEU A 19 2.87 6.52 -0.56
N GLN A 20 2.91 7.67 -1.25
CA GLN A 20 2.64 8.98 -0.65
C GLN A 20 3.50 9.24 0.61
N GLY A 21 4.78 8.86 0.53
CA GLY A 21 5.75 9.01 1.62
C GLY A 21 5.66 7.97 2.75
N LEU A 22 4.64 7.11 2.74
CA LEU A 22 4.46 6.05 3.74
C LEU A 22 5.06 4.74 3.27
N THR A 23 5.80 4.06 4.14
CA THR A 23 6.43 2.77 3.83
C THR A 23 5.36 1.70 3.60
N VAL A 24 5.60 0.80 2.65
CA VAL A 24 4.69 -0.31 2.35
C VAL A 24 5.23 -1.61 2.95
N TYR A 25 4.35 -2.33 3.64
CA TYR A 25 4.62 -3.59 4.32
C TYR A 25 3.71 -4.69 3.80
N HIS A 26 4.18 -5.93 3.93
CA HIS A 26 3.38 -7.12 3.69
C HIS A 26 3.78 -8.25 4.65
N ASP A 27 2.91 -9.25 4.75
CA ASP A 27 3.18 -10.44 5.54
C ASP A 27 4.39 -11.21 5.03
N TRP A 28 5.21 -11.67 5.97
CA TRP A 28 6.36 -12.51 5.66
C TRP A 28 6.64 -13.55 6.76
N SER A 29 7.48 -14.53 6.45
CA SER A 29 7.87 -15.58 7.41
C SER A 29 8.91 -15.12 8.43
N TRP A 30 9.55 -13.97 8.21
CA TRP A 30 10.54 -13.37 9.09
C TRP A 30 10.59 -11.85 8.89
N GLY A 31 11.07 -11.11 9.88
CA GLY A 31 11.21 -9.66 9.79
C GLY A 31 10.74 -8.95 11.05
N GLU A 32 10.13 -7.79 10.83
CA GLU A 32 9.70 -6.86 11.89
C GLU A 32 8.41 -7.36 12.55
N SER A 33 8.15 -6.96 13.80
CA SER A 33 6.87 -7.28 14.46
C SER A 33 5.74 -6.48 13.83
N HIS A 34 4.53 -7.05 13.80
CA HIS A 34 3.31 -6.31 13.42
C HIS A 34 3.08 -5.06 14.28
N ASP A 35 3.52 -5.07 15.54
CA ASP A 35 3.42 -3.93 16.47
C ASP A 35 4.04 -2.64 15.91
N LYS A 36 4.97 -2.75 14.96
CA LYS A 36 5.59 -1.59 14.32
C LYS A 36 4.61 -0.76 13.49
N LEU A 37 3.53 -1.37 12.98
CA LEU A 37 2.50 -0.64 12.26
C LEU A 37 1.74 0.34 13.17
N GLY A 38 1.69 0.09 14.49
CA GLY A 38 0.89 0.91 15.39
C GLY A 38 -0.61 0.71 15.15
N ALA A 39 -1.41 1.74 15.42
CA ALA A 39 -2.86 1.67 15.26
C ALA A 39 -3.30 1.70 13.78
N GLU A 40 -4.37 0.98 13.47
CA GLU A 40 -5.04 1.09 12.16
C GLU A 40 -5.74 2.45 12.05
N LEU A 41 -5.54 3.13 10.93
CA LEU A 41 -6.11 4.44 10.62
C LEU A 41 -7.31 4.29 9.68
N GLN A 42 -8.17 5.32 9.67
CA GLN A 42 -9.32 5.38 8.79
C GLN A 42 -8.90 5.63 7.32
N LYS A 43 -8.60 4.56 6.58
CA LYS A 43 -8.21 4.63 5.15
C LYS A 43 -9.15 5.51 4.33
N ASN A 44 -10.46 5.41 4.56
CA ASN A 44 -11.46 6.18 3.80
C ASN A 44 -11.34 7.69 4.04
N GLU A 45 -11.00 8.12 5.26
CA GLU A 45 -10.76 9.53 5.57
C GLU A 45 -9.47 9.99 4.91
N TRP A 46 -8.40 9.20 5.03
CA TRP A 46 -7.13 9.49 4.36
C TRP A 46 -7.31 9.66 2.84
N ILE A 47 -8.07 8.77 2.17
CA ILE A 47 -8.33 8.90 0.74
C ILE A 47 -9.01 10.24 0.44
N LYS A 48 -10.08 10.60 1.16
CA LYS A 48 -10.81 11.86 0.94
C LYS A 48 -9.90 13.09 1.10
N GLU A 49 -8.95 13.04 2.03
CA GLU A 49 -7.99 14.11 2.27
C GLU A 49 -6.89 14.19 1.21
N ASN A 50 -6.54 13.07 0.58
CA ASN A 50 -5.39 12.94 -0.32
C ASN A 50 -5.74 12.79 -1.80
N ILE A 51 -7.01 12.94 -2.20
CA ILE A 51 -7.45 12.95 -3.62
C ILE A 51 -7.70 14.36 -4.14
N LYS A 52 -7.38 14.59 -5.42
CA LYS A 52 -7.56 15.87 -6.11
C LYS A 52 -9.03 16.29 -6.26
N SER A 53 -9.94 15.33 -6.40
CA SER A 53 -11.39 15.55 -6.52
C SER A 53 -12.15 14.43 -5.79
N PRO A 54 -13.27 14.72 -5.10
CA PRO A 54 -14.15 13.71 -4.51
C PRO A 54 -14.60 12.63 -5.50
N ASP A 55 -14.76 12.97 -6.78
CA ASP A 55 -15.20 12.04 -7.85
C ASP A 55 -14.20 10.89 -8.10
N HIS A 56 -12.96 11.01 -7.60
CA HIS A 56 -11.93 9.98 -7.73
C HIS A 56 -11.92 8.97 -6.59
N TYR A 57 -12.77 9.16 -5.57
CA TYR A 57 -12.77 8.33 -4.37
C TYR A 57 -12.91 6.84 -4.71
N ASP A 58 -13.89 6.47 -5.52
CA ASP A 58 -14.17 5.06 -5.84
C ASP A 58 -13.00 4.39 -6.57
N SER A 59 -12.39 5.11 -7.53
CA SER A 59 -11.23 4.62 -8.27
C SER A 59 -10.04 4.38 -7.33
N VAL A 60 -9.72 5.35 -6.48
CA VAL A 60 -8.59 5.25 -5.53
C VAL A 60 -8.85 4.18 -4.47
N ASN A 61 -10.07 4.11 -3.94
CA ASN A 61 -10.45 3.07 -2.99
C ASN A 61 -10.37 1.66 -3.59
N THR A 62 -10.74 1.51 -4.87
CA THR A 62 -10.62 0.24 -5.60
C THR A 62 -9.15 -0.14 -5.83
N MET A 63 -8.30 0.85 -6.15
CA MET A 63 -6.85 0.63 -6.28
C MET A 63 -6.23 0.19 -4.95
N LEU A 64 -6.71 0.72 -3.83
CA LEU A 64 -6.27 0.41 -2.46
C LEU A 64 -7.12 -0.66 -1.76
N ILE A 65 -7.84 -1.51 -2.51
CA ILE A 65 -8.82 -2.44 -1.92
C ILE A 65 -8.19 -3.45 -0.95
N ASP A 66 -6.99 -3.94 -1.28
CA ASP A 66 -6.24 -4.88 -0.45
C ASP A 66 -5.30 -4.21 0.56
N TRP A 67 -5.33 -2.88 0.61
CA TRP A 67 -4.41 -2.07 1.41
C TRP A 67 -5.15 -1.59 2.67
N GLN A 68 -4.45 -1.67 3.79
CA GLN A 68 -4.85 -1.10 5.08
C GLN A 68 -3.85 -0.02 5.48
N LEU A 69 -4.35 1.05 6.08
CA LEU A 69 -3.52 2.16 6.53
C LEU A 69 -3.29 2.05 8.02
N TYR A 70 -2.04 2.21 8.44
CA TYR A 70 -1.63 2.25 9.84
C TYR A 70 -0.72 3.45 10.09
N GLU A 71 -0.50 3.81 11.36
CA GLU A 71 0.43 4.88 11.76
C GLU A 71 1.85 4.69 11.20
N GLY A 72 2.31 3.43 11.18
CA GLY A 72 3.63 3.03 10.68
C GLY A 72 3.72 2.89 9.16
N GLY A 73 2.60 2.97 8.43
CA GLY A 73 2.56 2.93 6.97
C GLY A 73 1.44 2.07 6.39
N TRP A 74 1.59 1.70 5.13
CA TRP A 74 0.64 0.86 4.42
C TRP A 74 0.93 -0.62 4.66
N PHE A 75 -0.12 -1.40 4.85
CA PHE A 75 -0.04 -2.85 4.94
C PHE A 75 -0.89 -3.50 3.84
N ILE A 76 -0.29 -4.46 3.13
CA ILE A 76 -0.97 -5.25 2.11
C ILE A 76 -1.55 -6.51 2.76
N ASN A 77 -2.86 -6.51 2.97
CA ASN A 77 -3.58 -7.60 3.64
C ASN A 77 -3.89 -8.76 2.67
N SER A 78 -4.06 -8.45 1.39
CA SER A 78 -4.34 -9.43 0.33
C SER A 78 -3.72 -9.01 -1.01
N TYR A 79 -3.84 -9.89 -2.01
CA TYR A 79 -3.25 -9.68 -3.34
C TYR A 79 -4.31 -9.91 -4.43
N ASN A 80 -5.54 -9.42 -4.23
CA ASN A 80 -6.63 -9.56 -5.21
C ASN A 80 -6.49 -8.55 -6.37
N ASN A 81 -6.00 -7.36 -6.06
CA ASN A 81 -5.64 -6.27 -6.96
C ASN A 81 -4.14 -5.97 -6.81
N THR A 82 -3.31 -6.74 -7.51
CA THR A 82 -1.85 -6.64 -7.45
C THR A 82 -1.27 -5.53 -8.31
N HIS A 83 -2.09 -4.79 -9.07
CA HIS A 83 -1.59 -3.86 -10.07
C HIS A 83 -0.69 -2.76 -9.46
N LEU A 84 -1.17 -2.09 -8.41
CA LEU A 84 -0.39 -1.08 -7.69
C LEU A 84 0.87 -1.68 -7.05
N PHE A 85 0.75 -2.85 -6.43
CA PHE A 85 1.88 -3.54 -5.80
C PHE A 85 2.98 -3.88 -6.81
N ASN A 86 2.59 -4.44 -7.97
CA ASN A 86 3.51 -4.81 -9.03
C ASN A 86 4.22 -3.60 -9.62
N TYR A 87 3.48 -2.51 -9.86
CA TYR A 87 4.05 -1.24 -10.31
C TYR A 87 5.09 -0.71 -9.32
N LEU A 88 4.71 -0.59 -8.04
CA LEU A 88 5.59 -0.04 -7.01
C LEU A 88 6.82 -0.91 -6.76
N CYS A 89 6.66 -2.24 -6.75
CA CYS A 89 7.77 -3.17 -6.54
C CYS A 89 8.56 -3.46 -7.83
N GLN A 90 8.14 -2.89 -8.97
CA GLN A 90 8.75 -3.13 -10.28
C GLN A 90 8.85 -4.62 -10.66
N ILE A 91 7.83 -5.40 -10.28
CA ILE A 91 7.77 -6.84 -10.56
C ILE A 91 6.72 -7.15 -11.63
N GLY A 92 7.14 -7.82 -12.70
CA GLY A 92 6.26 -8.22 -13.79
C GLY A 92 5.75 -7.03 -14.59
N SER A 93 4.46 -6.70 -14.44
CA SER A 93 3.81 -5.62 -15.17
C SER A 93 4.01 -4.29 -14.44
N ASN A 94 4.89 -3.44 -14.98
CA ASN A 94 5.27 -2.14 -14.40
C ASN A 94 4.46 -0.97 -14.98
N TYR A 95 3.25 -1.22 -15.51
CA TYR A 95 2.39 -0.14 -15.97
C TYR A 95 1.91 0.68 -14.77
N GLU A 96 2.04 2.00 -14.87
CA GLU A 96 1.56 2.92 -13.86
C GLU A 96 0.03 2.91 -13.82
N PRO A 97 -0.60 2.63 -12.66
CA PRO A 97 -2.03 2.80 -12.53
C PRO A 97 -2.41 4.27 -12.77
N GLU A 98 -3.24 4.54 -13.78
CA GLU A 98 -3.73 5.90 -14.08
C GLU A 98 -4.37 6.57 -12.86
N VAL A 99 -4.96 5.76 -11.98
CA VAL A 99 -5.59 6.16 -10.72
C VAL A 99 -4.61 6.85 -9.76
N LEU A 100 -3.29 6.59 -9.85
CA LEU A 100 -2.29 7.31 -9.06
C LEU A 100 -2.30 8.82 -9.35
N ALA A 101 -2.62 9.21 -10.58
CA ALA A 101 -2.71 10.62 -10.95
C ALA A 101 -3.84 11.37 -10.20
N HIS A 102 -4.78 10.66 -9.57
CA HIS A 102 -5.84 11.27 -8.76
C HIS A 102 -5.41 11.63 -7.34
N LEU A 103 -4.26 11.13 -6.87
CA LEU A 103 -3.68 11.52 -5.59
C LEU A 103 -3.06 12.93 -5.68
N LYS A 104 -3.07 13.67 -4.56
CA LYS A 104 -2.46 14.99 -4.42
C LYS A 104 -0.93 14.95 -4.44
#